data_AF-A0A955XVK5-F1
#
_entry.id   AF-A0A955XVK5-F1
#
_cell.length_a   1.000
_cell.length_b   1.000
_cell.length_c   1.000
_cell.angle_alpha   90.00
_cell.angle_beta   90.00
_cell.angle_gamma   90.00
#
_symmetry.space_group_name_H-M   'P 1'
#
loop_
_entity.id
_entity.type
_entity.pdbx_description
1 polymer ?
#
loop_
_entity_poly.entity_id
_entity_poly.type
_entity_poly.pdbx_seq_one_letter_code
_entity_poly.pdbx_strand_id
1 'polypeptide(L)'
;GELPIIGVNTFLAPDADDFDAKVGDLQLTRAGQEEKQQQLDNLATFQTSHQDESERALDSLKAVALSGGNIFAELMRTVRVASLGQISGALYDVGGRYRRNM
;
A
#
# COMPACT_ATOMS: atom_id res chain seq x y z
N GLY A 1 13.04 1.06 -34.91
CA GLY A 1 11.77 1.74 -34.64
C GLY A 1 10.68 1.25 -35.59
N GLU A 2 10.33 -0.04 -35.56
CA GLU A 2 9.22 -0.57 -36.38
C GLU A 2 7.89 0.12 -36.05
N LEU A 3 7.68 0.48 -34.79
CA LEU A 3 6.63 1.40 -34.37
C LEU A 3 7.24 2.82 -34.21
N PRO A 4 6.85 3.80 -35.05
CA PRO A 4 7.33 5.17 -34.90
C PRO A 4 6.72 5.83 -33.66
N ILE A 5 7.58 6.25 -32.73
CA ILE A 5 7.25 7.01 -31.52
C ILE A 5 7.95 8.38 -31.59
N ILE A 6 7.15 9.42 -31.75
CA ILE A 6 7.61 10.81 -31.87
C ILE A 6 8.35 11.23 -30.59
N GLY A 7 9.53 11.83 -30.76
CA GLY A 7 10.36 12.31 -29.64
C GLY A 7 11.10 11.22 -28.86
N VAL A 8 10.99 9.94 -29.29
CA VAL A 8 11.69 8.81 -28.67
C VAL A 8 12.55 8.05 -29.69
N ASN A 9 11.98 7.66 -30.84
CA ASN A 9 12.71 6.91 -31.87
C ASN A 9 12.56 7.46 -33.29
N THR A 10 11.74 8.49 -33.48
CA THR A 10 11.60 9.25 -34.72
C THR A 10 11.21 10.69 -34.39
N PHE A 11 11.44 11.63 -35.30
CA PHE A 11 11.21 13.07 -35.08
C PHE A 11 11.82 13.56 -33.74
N LEU A 12 13.12 13.32 -33.55
CA LEU A 12 13.86 13.78 -32.38
C LEU A 12 14.12 15.29 -32.48
N ALA A 13 14.08 15.98 -31.34
CA ALA A 13 14.51 17.37 -31.25
C ALA A 13 16.03 17.47 -31.52
N PRO A 14 16.55 18.55 -32.11
CA PRO A 14 17.98 18.72 -32.38
C PRO A 14 18.86 18.69 -31.12
N ASP A 15 18.26 18.99 -29.96
CA ASP A 15 18.84 18.97 -28.63
C ASP A 15 18.27 17.83 -27.77
N ALA A 16 17.81 16.74 -28.39
CA ALA A 16 17.24 15.59 -27.69
C ALA A 16 18.20 14.95 -26.68
N ASP A 17 19.51 15.07 -26.88
CA ASP A 17 20.53 14.58 -25.93
C ASP A 17 20.56 15.41 -24.63
N ASP A 18 19.93 16.58 -24.62
CA ASP A 18 19.79 17.48 -23.46
C ASP A 18 18.45 17.27 -22.71
N PHE A 19 17.72 16.20 -23.06
CA PHE A 19 16.45 15.84 -22.44
C PHE A 19 16.58 15.58 -20.94
N ASP A 20 17.65 14.92 -20.50
CA ASP A 20 17.93 14.67 -19.07
C ASP A 20 18.13 15.98 -18.29
N ALA A 21 18.74 17.00 -18.91
CA ALA A 21 18.87 18.31 -18.29
C ALA A 21 17.50 19.01 -18.17
N LYS A 22 16.64 18.90 -19.19
CA LYS A 22 15.28 19.47 -19.16
C LYS A 22 14.32 18.73 -18.22
N VAL A 23 14.50 17.42 -18.04
CA VAL A 23 13.72 16.61 -17.10
C VAL A 23 14.18 16.80 -15.66
N GLY A 24 15.47 17.08 -15.44
CA GLY A 24 16.02 17.41 -14.12
C GLY A 24 15.35 18.62 -13.46
N ASP A 25 14.92 19.59 -14.28
CA ASP A 25 14.24 20.81 -13.82
C ASP A 25 12.72 20.64 -13.61
N LEU A 26 12.14 19.48 -13.94
CA LEU A 26 10.73 19.21 -13.69
C LEU A 26 10.48 19.00 -12.19
N GLN A 27 9.66 19.87 -11.61
CA GLN A 27 9.22 19.71 -10.23
C GLN A 27 8.37 18.44 -10.08
N LEU A 28 8.82 17.53 -9.21
CA LEU A 28 8.11 16.29 -8.90
C LEU A 28 7.40 16.40 -7.54
N THR A 29 6.13 16.04 -7.51
CA THR A 29 5.41 15.86 -6.25
C THR A 29 5.79 14.52 -5.64
N ARG A 30 6.37 14.53 -4.43
CA ARG A 30 6.75 13.35 -3.66
C ARG A 30 6.41 13.59 -2.19
N ALA A 31 6.12 12.50 -1.46
CA ALA A 31 5.89 12.60 -0.02
C ALA A 31 7.16 13.05 0.70
N GLY A 32 7.02 14.04 1.58
CA GLY A 32 8.08 14.57 2.42
C GLY A 32 8.52 13.58 3.50
N GLN A 33 9.69 13.83 4.10
CA GLN A 33 10.15 13.00 5.21
C GLN A 33 9.29 13.19 6.46
N GLU A 34 8.83 14.41 6.71
CA GLU A 34 7.94 14.76 7.82
C GLU A 34 6.60 14.03 7.71
N GLU A 35 6.00 14.00 6.51
CA GLU A 35 4.75 13.27 6.26
C GLU A 35 4.90 11.77 6.54
N LYS A 36 6.04 11.17 6.15
CA LYS A 36 6.33 9.76 6.46
C LYS A 36 6.45 9.53 7.96
N GLN A 37 7.18 10.40 8.66
CA GLN A 37 7.35 10.28 10.11
C GLN A 37 6.02 10.43 10.84
N GLN A 38 5.19 11.39 10.43
CA GLN A 38 3.84 11.58 10.98
C GLN A 38 2.99 10.31 10.85
N GLN A 39 3.09 9.59 9.72
CA GLN A 39 2.35 8.35 9.53
C GLN A 39 2.86 7.19 10.41
N LEU A 40 4.16 7.14 10.70
CA LEU A 40 4.72 6.17 11.66
C LEU A 40 4.23 6.46 13.08
N ASP A 41 4.25 7.72 13.48
CA ASP A 41 3.80 8.15 14.81
C ASP A 41 2.30 7.90 14.98
N ASN A 42 1.48 8.25 13.99
CA ASN A 42 0.05 7.96 13.96
C ASN A 42 -0.24 6.47 14.11
N LEU A 43 0.53 5.61 13.41
CA LEU A 43 0.39 4.16 13.49
C LEU A 43 0.74 3.65 14.90
N ALA A 44 1.87 4.10 15.46
CA ALA A 44 2.32 3.69 16.78
C ALA A 44 1.31 4.11 17.87
N THR A 45 0.80 5.34 17.81
CA THR A 45 -0.26 5.82 18.70
C THR A 45 -1.52 4.98 18.57
N PHE A 46 -2.01 4.74 17.35
CA PHE A 46 -3.20 3.93 17.12
C PHE A 46 -3.05 2.50 17.68
N GLN A 47 -1.91 1.86 17.47
CA GLN A 47 -1.64 0.52 17.98
C GLN A 47 -1.57 0.49 19.51
N THR A 48 -0.92 1.47 20.12
CA THR A 48 -0.81 1.58 21.59
C THR A 48 -2.18 1.78 22.22
N SER A 49 -3.02 2.66 21.65
CA SER A 49 -4.36 2.95 22.16
C SER A 49 -5.32 1.76 22.11
N HIS A 50 -5.07 0.77 21.26
CA HIS A 50 -5.95 -0.38 21.06
C HIS A 50 -5.30 -1.73 21.40
N GLN A 51 -4.16 -1.72 22.09
CA GLN A 51 -3.39 -2.94 22.37
C GLN A 51 -4.21 -4.03 23.07
N ASP A 52 -5.12 -3.64 23.99
CA ASP A 52 -5.92 -4.56 24.81
C ASP A 52 -7.11 -5.20 24.04
N GLU A 53 -7.46 -4.65 22.88
CA GLU A 53 -8.60 -5.07 22.07
C GLU A 53 -8.19 -5.69 20.74
N SER A 54 -7.06 -5.25 20.18
CA SER A 54 -6.62 -5.60 18.82
C SER A 54 -6.46 -7.10 18.63
N GLU A 55 -5.82 -7.81 19.56
CA GLU A 55 -5.57 -9.25 19.46
C GLU A 55 -6.88 -10.05 19.36
N ARG A 56 -7.85 -9.76 20.24
CA ARG A 56 -9.16 -10.40 20.27
C ARG A 56 -9.95 -10.15 18.98
N ALA A 57 -9.88 -8.94 18.45
CA ALA A 57 -10.55 -8.57 17.20
C ALA A 57 -9.93 -9.28 15.99
N LEU A 58 -8.60 -9.46 15.98
CA LEU A 58 -7.88 -10.19 14.93
C LEU A 58 -8.18 -11.70 15.01
N ASP A 59 -8.28 -12.26 16.21
CA ASP A 59 -8.67 -13.67 16.40
C ASP A 59 -10.11 -13.93 15.95
N SER A 60 -11.03 -13.02 16.26
CA SER A 60 -12.42 -13.08 15.79
C SER A 60 -12.48 -13.03 14.26
N LEU A 61 -11.71 -12.13 13.64
CA LEU A 61 -11.61 -12.03 12.18
C LEU A 61 -11.09 -13.34 11.55
N LYS A 62 -10.02 -13.92 12.11
CA LYS A 62 -9.47 -15.22 11.66
C LYS A 62 -10.51 -16.34 11.79
N ALA A 63 -11.24 -16.40 12.90
CA ALA A 63 -12.28 -17.41 13.11
C ALA A 63 -13.44 -17.28 12.11
N VAL A 64 -13.88 -16.05 11.82
CA VAL A 64 -14.91 -15.78 10.80
C VAL A 64 -14.41 -16.21 9.41
N ALA A 65 -13.16 -15.92 9.08
CA ALA A 65 -12.56 -16.35 7.80
C ALA A 65 -12.49 -17.89 7.68
N LEU A 66 -12.04 -18.58 8.72
CA LEU A 66 -11.91 -20.05 8.74
C LEU A 66 -13.28 -20.77 8.72
N SER A 67 -14.31 -20.17 9.29
CA SER A 67 -15.67 -20.71 9.29
C SER A 67 -16.47 -20.42 8.02
N GLY A 68 -15.90 -19.66 7.07
CA GLY A 68 -16.60 -19.24 5.85
C GLY A 68 -17.69 -18.19 6.10
N GLY A 69 -17.64 -17.48 7.23
CA GLY A 69 -18.58 -16.43 7.58
C GLY A 69 -18.38 -15.13 6.77
N ASN A 70 -19.23 -14.14 7.03
CA ASN A 70 -19.13 -12.83 6.38
C ASN A 70 -17.97 -12.01 6.98
N ILE A 71 -16.79 -12.12 6.36
CA ILE A 71 -15.57 -11.42 6.78
C ILE A 71 -15.76 -9.90 6.75
N PHE A 72 -16.48 -9.35 5.77
CA PHE A 72 -16.69 -7.90 5.68
C PHE A 72 -17.49 -7.35 6.87
N ALA A 73 -18.48 -8.10 7.34
CA ALA A 73 -19.24 -7.73 8.54
C ALA A 73 -18.35 -7.67 9.79
N GLU A 74 -17.41 -8.61 9.94
CA GLU A 74 -16.45 -8.59 11.05
C GLU A 74 -15.41 -7.48 10.89
N LEU A 75 -14.95 -7.21 9.66
CA LEU A 75 -14.04 -6.10 9.36
C LEU A 75 -14.60 -4.75 9.85
N MET A 76 -15.91 -4.51 9.75
CA MET A 76 -16.54 -3.28 10.27
C MET A 76 -16.31 -3.07 11.78
N ARG A 77 -15.97 -4.11 12.53
CA ARG A 77 -15.54 -4.03 13.93
C ARG A 77 -14.02 -3.96 14.04
N THR A 78 -13.31 -4.89 13.40
CA THR A 78 -11.85 -5.03 13.52
C THR A 78 -11.09 -3.76 13.14
N VAL A 79 -11.54 -3.02 12.11
CA VAL A 79 -10.87 -1.78 11.66
C VAL A 79 -10.86 -0.65 12.68
N ARG A 80 -11.69 -0.72 13.74
CA ARG A 80 -11.71 0.30 14.80
C ARG A 80 -10.51 0.16 15.73
N VAL A 81 -9.92 -1.04 15.81
CA VAL A 81 -8.91 -1.38 16.82
C VAL A 81 -7.65 -2.03 16.25
N ALA A 82 -7.63 -2.36 14.95
CA ALA A 82 -6.48 -2.96 14.29
C ALA A 82 -6.15 -2.23 12.99
N SER A 83 -4.85 -2.01 12.74
CA SER A 83 -4.36 -1.33 11.54
C SER A 83 -4.50 -2.21 10.29
N LEU A 84 -4.42 -1.60 9.11
CA LEU A 84 -4.45 -2.31 7.83
C LEU A 84 -3.40 -3.44 7.76
N GLY A 85 -2.20 -3.20 8.29
CA GLY A 85 -1.12 -4.18 8.33
C GLY A 85 -1.42 -5.36 9.26
N GLN A 86 -1.97 -5.10 10.44
CA GLN A 86 -2.39 -6.14 11.39
C GLN A 86 -3.49 -7.03 10.78
N ILE A 87 -4.50 -6.40 10.17
CA ILE A 87 -5.61 -7.09 9.51
C ILE A 87 -5.11 -7.96 8.34
N SER A 88 -4.33 -7.39 7.44
CA SER A 88 -3.81 -8.11 6.27
C SER A 88 -2.91 -9.28 6.69
N GLY A 89 -2.07 -9.08 7.71
CA GLY A 89 -1.24 -10.13 8.29
C GLY A 89 -2.09 -11.29 8.84
N ALA A 90 -3.08 -10.99 9.68
CA ALA A 90 -3.97 -12.00 10.24
C ALA A 90 -4.74 -12.79 9.16
N LEU A 91 -5.18 -12.12 8.10
CA LEU A 91 -5.85 -12.80 6.97
C LEU A 91 -4.88 -13.62 6.13
N TYR A 92 -3.60 -13.23 6.00
CA TYR A 92 -2.60 -14.05 5.33
C TYR A 92 -2.29 -15.35 6.09
N ASP A 93 -2.35 -15.33 7.41
CA ASP A 93 -2.09 -16.53 8.23
C ASP A 93 -3.14 -17.62 8.02
N VAL A 94 -4.39 -17.25 7.68
CA VAL A 94 -5.51 -18.19 7.51
C VAL A 94 -5.97 -18.37 6.06
N GLY A 95 -5.81 -17.36 5.21
CA GLY A 95 -6.26 -17.34 3.81
C GLY A 95 -5.12 -17.52 2.79
N GLY A 96 -3.87 -17.52 3.26
CA GLY A 96 -2.70 -17.54 2.40
C GLY A 96 -2.46 -16.22 1.67
N ARG A 97 -1.42 -16.20 0.84
CA ARG A 97 -1.06 -15.04 0.01
C ARG A 97 -1.29 -15.36 -1.45
N TYR A 98 -1.71 -14.36 -2.22
CA TYR A 98 -1.81 -14.49 -3.66
C TYR A 98 -0.47 -14.93 -4.25
N ARG A 99 -0.49 -16.01 -5.03
CA ARG A 99 0.65 -16.47 -5.81
C ARG A 99 0.39 -16.13 -7.28
N ARG A 100 1.24 -15.29 -7.86
CA ARG A 100 1.19 -14.97 -9.29
C ARG A 100 1.35 -16.27 -10.10
N ASN A 101 0.45 -16.48 -11.07
CA ASN A 101 0.68 -17.46 -12.12
C ASN A 101 1.54 -16.81 -13.20
N MET A 102 2.49 -17.57 -13.74
CA MET A 102 3.18 -17.21 -14.99
C MET A 102 2.32 -17.61 -16.18
#